data_AF-A0A967IRZ5-F1
#
_entry.id   AF-A0A967IRZ5-F1
#
_cell.length_a   1.000
_cell.length_b   1.000
_cell.length_c   1.000
_cell.angle_alpha   90.00
_cell.angle_beta   90.00
_cell.angle_gamma   90.00
#
_symmetry.space_group_name_H-M   'P 1'
#
loop_
_entity.id
_entity.type
_entity.pdbx_description
1 polymer ?
#
loop_
_entity_poly.entity_id
_entity_poly.type
_entity_poly.pdbx_seq_one_letter_code
_entity_poly.pdbx_strand_id
1 'polypeptide(L)'
;AGLSEGPVVPVAEHAIETGSPDELLQVLTDIVQAQIKERFDRVMALQKYAAGPVDKAREYVEAMLGLQVWAHKLYLCAHSDPHEKVHSHEEGHSHE
;
A
#
# COMPACT_ATOMS: atom_id res chain seq x y z
N ALA A 1 17.25 -20.07 8.69
CA ALA A 1 17.69 -18.73 8.24
C ALA A 1 17.11 -18.49 6.85
N GLY A 2 16.50 -17.32 6.61
CA GLY A 2 16.05 -16.92 5.27
C GLY A 2 14.53 -16.89 5.06
N LEU A 3 13.84 -16.02 5.80
CA LEU A 3 12.66 -15.34 5.26
C LEU A 3 13.18 -13.97 4.84
N SER A 4 13.17 -13.69 3.53
CA SER A 4 13.51 -12.37 3.02
C SER A 4 12.36 -11.43 3.37
N GLU A 5 12.29 -10.96 4.61
CA GLU A 5 11.29 -10.03 5.15
C GLU A 5 11.41 -8.61 4.56
N GLY A 6 12.02 -8.50 3.38
CA GLY A 6 12.46 -7.24 2.79
C GLY A 6 13.61 -6.60 3.58
N PRO A 7 14.20 -5.52 3.07
CA PRO A 7 15.28 -4.81 3.77
C PRO A 7 14.80 -4.08 5.04
N VAL A 8 13.48 -3.99 5.26
CA VAL A 8 12.88 -3.13 6.31
C VAL A 8 13.10 -3.69 7.70
N VAL A 9 13.04 -5.01 7.89
CA VAL A 9 13.22 -5.62 9.23
C VAL A 9 14.63 -5.38 9.76
N PRO A 10 15.72 -5.68 9.02
CA PRO A 10 17.07 -5.35 9.48
C PRO A 10 17.29 -3.85 9.74
N VAL A 11 16.70 -2.97 8.92
CA VAL A 11 16.79 -1.51 9.12
C VAL A 11 16.06 -1.08 10.40
N ALA A 12 14.92 -1.69 10.71
CA ALA A 12 14.19 -1.43 11.95
C ALA A 12 14.96 -1.91 13.19
N GLU A 13 15.59 -3.09 13.12
CA GLU A 13 16.48 -3.59 14.18
C GLU A 13 17.64 -2.63 14.43
N HIS A 14 18.33 -2.18 13.36
CA HIS A 14 19.43 -1.22 13.47
C HIS A 14 18.98 0.14 14.04
N ALA A 15 17.79 0.62 13.67
CA ALA A 15 17.22 1.83 14.24
C ALA A 15 16.98 1.72 15.76
N ILE A 16 16.55 0.54 16.23
CA ILE A 16 16.39 0.25 17.67
C ILE A 16 17.75 0.19 18.38
N GLU A 17 18.73 -0.51 17.79
CA GLU A 17 20.08 -0.66 18.34
C GLU A 17 20.79 0.69 18.51
N THR A 18 20.64 1.58 17.53
CA THR A 18 21.28 2.90 17.51
C THR A 18 20.46 3.98 18.21
N GLY A 19 19.18 3.71 18.52
CA GLY A 19 18.24 4.68 19.07
C GLY A 19 17.87 5.83 18.12
N SER A 20 18.11 5.67 16.81
CA SER A 20 17.78 6.67 15.79
C SER A 20 16.79 6.10 14.76
N PRO A 21 15.67 6.79 14.47
CA PRO A 21 14.70 6.35 13.47
C PRO A 21 15.08 6.76 12.03
N ASP A 22 16.15 7.52 11.83
CA ASP A 22 16.41 8.25 10.58
C ASP A 22 16.50 7.33 9.35
N GLU A 23 17.24 6.21 9.47
CA GLU A 23 17.40 5.25 8.37
C GLU A 23 16.08 4.55 8.03
N LEU A 24 15.30 4.16 9.06
CA LEU A 24 14.00 3.53 8.88
C LEU A 24 13.00 4.48 8.22
N LEU A 25 12.98 5.75 8.63
CA LEU A 25 12.17 6.79 7.99
C LEU A 25 12.56 6.98 6.53
N GLN A 26 13.86 7.06 6.23
CA GLN A 26 14.35 7.24 4.87
C GLN A 26 13.89 6.08 3.96
N VAL A 27 14.15 4.83 4.38
CA VAL A 27 13.80 3.64 3.58
C VAL A 27 12.30 3.55 3.33
N LEU A 28 11.47 3.73 4.35
CA LEU A 28 10.01 3.66 4.20
C LEU A 28 9.46 4.78 3.32
N THR A 29 9.94 6.02 3.51
CA THR A 29 9.47 7.17 2.72
C THR A 29 9.90 7.09 1.25
N ASP A 30 11.11 6.61 0.96
CA ASP A 30 11.59 6.41 -0.41
C ASP A 30 10.76 5.37 -1.16
N ILE A 31 10.46 4.24 -0.50
CA ILE A 31 9.60 3.19 -1.07
C ILE A 31 8.21 3.77 -1.37
N VAL A 32 7.58 4.42 -0.39
CA VAL A 32 6.24 5.00 -0.58
C VAL A 32 6.25 6.07 -1.67
N GLN A 33 7.27 6.93 -1.72
CA GLN A 33 7.39 7.97 -2.74
C GLN A 33 7.51 7.38 -4.15
N ALA A 34 8.35 6.35 -4.35
CA ALA A 34 8.49 5.68 -5.64
C ALA A 34 7.17 5.03 -6.08
N GLN A 35 6.49 4.33 -5.15
CA GLN A 35 5.23 3.65 -5.43
C GLN A 35 4.09 4.62 -5.77
N ILE A 36 4.05 5.80 -5.13
CA ILE A 36 3.09 6.89 -5.46
C ILE A 36 3.37 7.41 -6.85
N LYS A 37 4.62 7.78 -7.16
CA LYS A 37 5.01 8.34 -8.46
C LYS A 37 4.62 7.41 -9.60
N GLU A 38 5.02 6.13 -9.52
CA GLU A 38 4.72 5.13 -10.55
C GLU A 38 3.21 4.98 -10.82
N ARG A 39 2.41 4.82 -9.76
CA ARG A 39 0.95 4.66 -9.90
C ARG A 39 0.30 5.93 -10.42
N PHE A 40 0.70 7.09 -9.91
CA PHE A 40 0.15 8.37 -10.32
C PHE A 40 0.46 8.66 -11.80
N ASP A 41 1.70 8.46 -12.22
CA ASP A 41 2.12 8.63 -13.62
C ASP A 41 1.31 7.71 -14.55
N ARG A 42 1.07 6.46 -14.14
CA ARG A 42 0.20 5.53 -14.88
C ARG A 42 -1.23 6.06 -15.01
N VAL A 43 -1.81 6.58 -13.95
CA VAL A 43 -3.16 7.18 -13.97
C VAL A 43 -3.20 8.38 -14.92
N MET A 44 -2.22 9.28 -14.82
CA MET A 44 -2.13 10.47 -15.69
C MET A 44 -1.95 10.10 -17.16
N ALA A 45 -1.13 9.09 -17.46
CA ALA A 45 -0.93 8.61 -18.82
C ALA A 45 -2.22 8.04 -19.44
N LEU A 46 -3.10 7.45 -18.62
CA LEU A 46 -4.37 6.87 -19.06
C LEU A 46 -5.54 7.85 -19.00
N GLN A 47 -5.42 8.98 -18.30
CA GLN A 47 -6.50 9.96 -18.09
C GLN A 47 -7.11 10.47 -19.40
N LYS A 48 -6.29 10.61 -20.45
CA LYS A 48 -6.75 10.99 -21.80
C LYS A 48 -7.80 10.04 -22.40
N TYR A 49 -7.90 8.81 -21.89
CA TYR A 49 -8.86 7.81 -22.34
C TYR A 49 -10.14 7.76 -21.51
N ALA A 50 -10.33 8.66 -20.54
CA ALA A 50 -11.50 8.66 -19.66
C ALA A 50 -12.85 8.76 -20.41
N ALA A 51 -12.87 9.48 -21.54
CA ALA A 51 -14.03 9.58 -22.45
C ALA A 51 -13.83 8.79 -23.76
N GLY A 52 -12.86 7.87 -23.78
CA GLY A 52 -12.51 7.06 -24.94
C GLY A 52 -13.36 5.79 -25.09
N PRO A 53 -12.97 4.89 -26.01
CA PRO A 53 -13.59 3.58 -26.15
C PRO A 53 -13.61 2.81 -24.82
N VAL A 54 -14.64 1.97 -24.62
CA VAL A 54 -14.91 1.28 -23.36
C VAL A 54 -13.68 0.55 -22.80
N ASP A 55 -12.90 -0.13 -23.64
CA ASP A 55 -11.73 -0.88 -23.17
C ASP A 55 -10.62 0.04 -22.64
N LYS A 56 -10.41 1.21 -23.26
CA LYS A 56 -9.43 2.20 -22.80
C LYS A 56 -9.91 2.99 -21.60
N ALA A 57 -11.21 3.26 -21.52
CA ALA A 57 -11.82 3.82 -20.31
C ALA A 57 -11.70 2.85 -19.12
N ARG A 58 -11.86 1.53 -19.35
CA ARG A 58 -11.66 0.49 -18.33
C ARG A 58 -10.22 0.49 -17.80
N GLU A 59 -9.22 0.52 -18.68
CA GLU A 59 -7.80 0.62 -18.27
C GLU A 59 -7.54 1.84 -17.35
N TYR A 60 -8.12 3.00 -17.68
CA TYR A 60 -8.02 4.20 -16.83
C TYR A 60 -8.69 4.00 -15.46
N VAL A 61 -9.91 3.48 -15.44
CA VAL A 61 -10.66 3.24 -14.19
C VAL A 61 -9.91 2.25 -13.29
N GLU A 62 -9.36 1.17 -13.85
CA GLU A 62 -8.55 0.20 -13.10
C GLU A 62 -7.30 0.85 -12.48
N ALA A 63 -6.58 1.69 -13.25
CA ALA A 63 -5.43 2.40 -12.72
C ALA A 63 -5.81 3.38 -11.59
N MET A 64 -6.88 4.15 -11.79
CA MET A 64 -7.37 5.14 -10.82
C MET A 64 -7.81 4.47 -9.51
N LEU A 65 -8.67 3.45 -9.59
CA LEU A 65 -9.13 2.71 -8.42
C LEU A 65 -7.96 1.98 -7.75
N GLY A 66 -7.03 1.42 -8.53
CA GLY A 66 -5.81 0.80 -8.02
C GLY A 66 -4.98 1.73 -7.14
N LEU A 67 -4.75 2.97 -7.59
CA LEU A 67 -4.08 4.00 -6.78
C LEU A 67 -4.87 4.33 -5.51
N GLN A 68 -6.18 4.59 -5.63
CA GLN A 68 -7.03 4.98 -4.50
C GLN A 68 -7.11 3.90 -3.42
N VAL A 69 -7.37 2.65 -3.81
CA VAL A 69 -7.48 1.51 -2.89
C VAL A 69 -6.13 1.21 -2.25
N TRP A 70 -5.03 1.27 -3.01
CA TRP A 70 -3.69 1.09 -2.46
C TRP A 70 -3.34 2.17 -1.42
N ALA A 71 -3.61 3.44 -1.73
CA ALA A 71 -3.36 4.55 -0.81
C ALA A 71 -4.20 4.44 0.46
N HIS A 72 -5.46 4.02 0.33
CA HIS A 72 -6.33 3.76 1.49
C HIS A 72 -5.79 2.62 2.37
N LYS A 73 -5.33 1.52 1.77
CA LYS A 73 -4.72 0.41 2.52
C LYS A 73 -3.46 0.85 3.24
N LEU A 74 -2.59 1.63 2.60
CA LEU A 74 -1.40 2.18 3.24
C LEU A 74 -1.76 3.10 4.40
N TYR A 75 -2.78 3.96 4.24
CA TYR A 75 -3.31 4.80 5.30
C TYR A 75 -3.78 3.96 6.50
N LEU A 76 -4.57 2.90 6.27
CA LEU A 76 -5.01 2.03 7.35
C LEU A 76 -3.83 1.37 8.05
N CYS A 77 -2.88 0.78 7.30
CA CYS A 77 -1.69 0.15 7.88
C CYS A 77 -0.86 1.12 8.74
N ALA A 78 -0.79 2.40 8.36
CA ALA A 78 -0.05 3.41 9.14
C ALA A 78 -0.72 3.79 10.46
N HIS A 79 -2.02 3.49 10.64
CA HIS A 79 -2.79 3.80 11.84
C HIS A 79 -3.17 2.56 12.67
N SER A 80 -2.99 1.35 12.13
CA SER A 80 -3.30 0.09 12.83
C SER A 80 -2.27 -0.26 13.91
N ASP A 81 -2.74 -0.90 14.99
CA ASP A 81 -1.84 -1.51 15.98
C ASP A 81 -1.32 -2.86 15.45
N PRO A 82 -0.02 -3.19 15.60
CA PRO A 82 0.53 -4.48 15.16
C PRO A 82 -0.17 -5.71 15.76
N HIS A 83 -0.84 -5.55 16.90
CA HIS A 83 -1.57 -6.59 17.62
C HIS A 83 -3.09 -6.42 17.56
N GLU A 84 -3.61 -5.52 16.71
CA GLU A 84 -5.04 -5.36 16.51
C GLU A 84 -5.62 -6.67 15.95
N LYS A 85 -6.49 -7.33 16.73
CA LYS A 85 -7.19 -8.54 16.26
C LYS A 85 -8.11 -8.12 15.13
N VAL A 86 -7.73 -8.43 13.90
CA VAL A 86 -8.66 -8.40 12.77
C VAL A 86 -9.81 -9.32 13.14
N HIS A 87 -10.96 -8.75 13.48
CA HIS A 87 -12.18 -9.51 13.65
C HIS A 87 -12.51 -10.16 12.31
N SER A 88 -12.18 -11.44 12.19
CA SER A 88 -12.75 -12.31 11.18
C SER A 88 -14.26 -12.14 11.24
N HIS A 89 -14.85 -11.75 10.13
CA HIS A 89 -16.29 -11.72 9.95
C HIS A 89 -16.78 -13.17 10.07
N GLU A 90 -17.15 -13.60 11.28
CA GLU A 90 -18.06 -14.74 11.43
C GLU A 90 -19.42 -14.28 10.92
N GLU A 91 -19.68 -14.57 9.64
CA GLU A 91 -21.05 -14.57 9.11
C GLU A 91 -21.83 -15.63 9.89
N GLY A 92 -22.56 -15.18 10.90
CA GLY A 92 -23.58 -15.97 11.58
C GLY A 92 -24.72 -16.28 10.61
N HIS A 93 -24.53 -17.31 9.78
CA HIS A 93 -25.64 -18.02 9.13
C HIS A 93 -26.39 -18.82 10.20
N SER A 94 -27.33 -18.17 10.89
CA SER A 94 -28.36 -18.87 11.65
C SER A 94 -29.52 -19.16 10.70
N HIS A 95 -29.57 -20.38 10.18
CA HIS A 95 -30.82 -20.98 9.72
C HIS A 95 -31.49 -21.61 10.93
N GLU A 96 -32.64 -21.07 11.34
CA GLU A 96 -33.70 -21.84 11.99
C GLU A 96 -35.07 -21.26 11.63
#